data_AF-A0A1M6UE15-F1
#
_entry.id   AF-A0A1M6UE15-F1
#
_cell.length_a   1.000
_cell.length_b   1.000
_cell.length_c   1.000
_cell.angle_alpha   90.00
_cell.angle_beta   90.00
_cell.angle_gamma   90.00
#
_symmetry.space_group_name_H-M   'P 1'
#
loop_
_entity.id
_entity.type
_entity.pdbx_description
1 polymer ?
#
loop_
_entity_poly.entity_id
_entity_poly.type
_entity_poly.pdbx_seq_one_letter_code
_entity_poly.pdbx_strand_id
1 'polypeptide(L)' 'MNITKHAFERMRERGFTVEMLGKVLHKKEIRRAPSKRDGMSKIVAEVDGLYWTLIVTDDLSTLVTVRRAHEDEVQNA' A
#
# COMPACT_ATOMS: atom_id res chain seq x y z
N MET A 1 7.80 9.77 -4.32
CA MET A 1 6.89 8.69 -4.77
C MET A 1 5.80 9.31 -5.64
N ASN A 2 5.57 8.75 -6.82
CA ASN A 2 4.50 9.09 -7.76
C ASN A 2 3.22 8.35 -7.38
N ILE A 3 2.07 9.01 -7.46
CA ILE A 3 0.77 8.38 -7.22
C ILE A 3 0.02 8.38 -8.55
N THR A 4 -0.31 7.19 -9.06
CA THR A 4 -1.10 7.11 -10.29
C THR A 4 -2.49 7.68 -10.10
N LYS A 5 -3.12 8.19 -11.17
CA LYS A 5 -4.51 8.67 -11.12
C LYS A 5 -5.45 7.61 -10.50
N HIS A 6 -5.26 6.36 -10.90
CA HIS A 6 -6.02 5.23 -10.35
C HIS A 6 -5.82 5.07 -8.84
N ALA A 7 -4.57 5.11 -8.36
CA ALA A 7 -4.31 5.04 -6.93
C ALA A 7 -4.96 6.21 -6.18
N PHE A 8 -4.87 7.42 -6.73
CA PHE A 8 -5.45 8.62 -6.11
C PHE A 8 -6.97 8.54 -6.01
N GLU A 9 -7.64 8.06 -7.05
CA GLU A 9 -9.09 7.81 -7.03
C GLU A 9 -9.46 6.80 -5.94
N ARG A 10 -8.73 5.67 -5.86
CA ARG A 10 -8.94 4.65 -4.82
C ARG A 10 -8.68 5.15 -3.41
N MET A 11 -7.66 5.98 -3.23
CA MET A 11 -7.34 6.65 -1.97
C MET A 11 -8.52 7.49 -1.51
N ARG A 12 -9.05 8.35 -2.40
CA ARG A 12 -10.19 9.22 -2.11
C ARG A 12 -11.48 8.44 -1.82
N GLU A 13 -11.80 7.43 -2.62
CA GLU A 13 -12.98 6.57 -2.41
C GLU A 13 -12.95 5.84 -1.08
N ARG A 14 -11.76 5.50 -0.57
CA ARG A 14 -11.58 4.64 0.62
C ARG A 14 -11.18 5.41 1.88
N GLY A 15 -11.00 6.73 1.78
CA GLY A 15 -10.55 7.57 2.89
C GLY A 15 -9.09 7.34 3.29
N PHE A 16 -8.25 6.85 2.37
CA PHE A 16 -6.82 6.68 2.63
C PHE A 16 -6.07 7.95 2.23
N THR A 17 -5.53 8.68 3.20
CA THR A 17 -4.91 9.99 2.95
C THR A 17 -3.43 9.86 2.59
N VAL A 18 -2.84 10.95 2.07
CA VAL A 18 -1.39 11.03 1.80
C VAL A 18 -0.59 10.96 3.11
N GLU A 19 -1.15 11.43 4.23
CA GLU A 19 -0.51 11.30 5.54
C GLU A 19 -0.43 9.84 5.99
N MET A 20 -1.49 9.06 5.77
CA MET A 20 -1.49 7.62 6.02
C MET A 20 -0.44 6.90 5.17
N LEU A 21 -0.31 7.29 3.91
CA LEU A 21 0.75 6.79 3.01
C LEU A 21 2.14 7.09 3.56
N GLY A 22 2.36 8.31 4.04
CA GLY A 22 3.60 8.72 4.70
C GLY A 22 3.90 7.83 5.91
N LYS A 23 2.91 7.57 6.78
CA LYS A 23 3.07 6.65 7.92
C LYS A 23 3.52 5.25 7.50
N VAL A 24 2.98 4.71 6.40
CA VAL A 24 3.40 3.40 5.86
C VAL A 24 4.86 3.43 5.42
N LEU A 25 5.24 4.44 4.62
CA LEU A 25 6.60 4.55 4.07
C LEU A 25 7.66 4.86 5.12
N HIS A 26 7.29 5.54 6.20
CA HIS A 26 8.20 5.86 7.31
C HIS A 26 8.38 4.71 8.31
N LYS A 27 7.66 3.58 8.17
CA LYS A 27 7.91 2.41 9.03
C LYS A 27 9.31 1.86 8.73
N LYS A 28 10.09 1.63 9.79
CA LYS A 28 11.44 1.03 9.70
C LYS A 28 11.44 -0.33 9.00
N GLU A 29 10.36 -1.09 9.17
CA GLU A 29 10.19 -2.41 8.57
C GLU A 29 8.93 -2.42 7.69
N ILE A 30 9.15 -2.29 6.38
CA ILE A 30 8.11 -2.47 5.37
C ILE A 30 8.21 -3.90 4.88
N ARG A 31 7.29 -4.76 5.29
CA ARG A 31 7.16 -6.11 4.75
C ARG A 31 6.60 -6.04 3.33
N ARG A 32 7.44 -6.44 2.37
CA ARG A 32 7.09 -6.51 0.95
C ARG A 32 6.89 -7.96 0.58
N ALA A 33 5.79 -8.24 -0.10
CA ALA A 33 5.54 -9.50 -0.76
C ALA A 33 5.50 -9.24 -2.27
N PRO A 34 5.96 -10.18 -3.12
CA PRO A 34 5.77 -10.07 -4.55
C PRO A 34 4.26 -9.97 -4.86
N SER A 35 3.89 -9.05 -5.76
CA SER A 35 2.54 -9.00 -6.29
C SER A 35 2.38 -10.02 -7.42
N LYS A 36 1.14 -10.30 -7.84
CA LYS A 36 0.86 -11.16 -9.01
C LYS A 36 1.28 -10.53 -10.35
N ARG A 37 1.67 -9.26 -10.35
CA ARG A 37 2.18 -8.53 -11.52
C ARG A 37 3.69 -8.41 -11.41
N ASP A 38 4.36 -8.69 -12.52
CA ASP A 38 5.80 -8.48 -12.68
C ASP A 38 6.16 -6.99 -12.47
N GLY A 39 7.26 -6.74 -11.76
CA GLY A 39 7.72 -5.39 -11.42
C GLY A 39 6.89 -4.66 -10.35
N MET A 40 6.00 -5.39 -9.64
CA MET A 40 5.17 -4.81 -8.58
C MET A 40 5.34 -5.56 -7.25
N SER A 41 5.51 -4.76 -6.21
CA SER A 41 5.54 -5.21 -4.82
C SER A 41 4.22 -4.88 -4.12
N LYS A 42 3.84 -5.77 -3.22
CA LYS A 42 2.71 -5.61 -2.31
C LYS A 42 3.22 -5.27 -0.92
N ILE A 43 2.71 -4.19 -0.34
CA ILE A 43 2.99 -3.79 1.03
C ILE A 43 1.70 -3.94 1.82
N VAL A 44 1.76 -4.64 2.95
CA VAL A 44 0.66 -4.68 3.92
C VAL A 44 1.09 -3.92 5.16
N ALA A 45 0.26 -2.98 5.60
CA ALA A 45 0.58 -2.17 6.77
C ALA A 45 -0.68 -1.76 7.53
N GLU A 46 -0.60 -1.82 8.85
CA GLU A 46 -1.58 -1.21 9.73
C GLU A 46 -1.34 0.30 9.84
N VAL A 47 -2.39 1.07 9.62
CA VAL A 47 -2.44 2.53 9.81
C VAL A 47 -3.76 2.89 10.47
N ASP A 48 -3.69 3.56 11.62
CA ASP A 48 -4.86 4.03 12.37
C ASP A 48 -5.86 2.89 12.71
N GLY A 49 -5.34 1.75 13.21
CA GLY A 49 -6.13 0.58 13.64
C GLY A 49 -6.67 -0.29 12.51
N LEU A 50 -6.18 -0.06 11.30
CA LEU A 50 -6.77 -0.57 10.07
C LEU A 50 -5.68 -1.08 9.13
N TYR A 51 -5.85 -2.30 8.61
CA TYR A 51 -4.89 -2.89 7.68
C TYR A 51 -5.16 -2.48 6.23
N TRP A 52 -4.10 -2.03 5.59
CA TRP A 52 -4.10 -1.57 4.21
C TRP A 52 -3.11 -2.36 3.40
N THR A 53 -3.46 -2.61 2.15
CA THR A 53 -2.60 -3.19 1.14
C THR A 53 -2.33 -2.17 0.05
N LEU A 54 -1.06 -1.89 -0.18
CA LEU A 54 -0.58 -0.99 -1.20
C LEU A 54 0.12 -1.83 -2.27
N ILE A 55 -0.18 -1.55 -3.53
CA ILE A 55 0.57 -2.08 -4.66
C ILE A 55 1.45 -0.97 -5.20
N VAL A 56 2.75 -1.21 -5.16
CA VAL A 56 3.79 -0.28 -5.57
C VAL A 56 4.70 -0.93 -6.59
N THR A 57 5.48 -0.15 -7.32
CA THR A 57 6.59 -0.70 -8.10
C THR A 57 7.68 -1.23 -7.17
N ASP A 58 8.49 -2.19 -7.62
CA ASP A 58 9.55 -2.80 -6.77
C ASP A 58 10.57 -1.79 -6.25
N ASP A 59 10.84 -0.74 -7.03
CA ASP A 59 11.71 0.37 -6.68
C ASP A 59 11.05 1.41 -5.74
N LEU A 60 9.79 1.18 -5.35
CA LEU A 60 8.96 2.05 -4.52
C LEU A 60 8.73 3.47 -5.07
N SER A 61 9.12 3.78 -6.32
CA SER A 61 8.87 5.10 -6.87
C SER A 61 7.39 5.37 -7.12
N THR A 62 6.56 4.35 -7.37
CA THR A 62 5.19 4.56 -7.85
C THR A 62 4.15 3.75 -7.08
N LEU A 63 3.12 4.43 -6.58
CA LEU A 63 1.91 3.82 -6.00
C LEU A 63 0.88 3.58 -7.10
N VAL A 64 0.54 2.31 -7.30
CA VAL A 64 -0.38 1.83 -8.35
C VAL A 64 -1.81 1.72 -7.82
N THR A 65 -2.01 1.21 -6.60
CA THR A 65 -3.34 1.14 -5.98
C THR A 65 -3.25 0.96 -4.46
N VAL A 66 -4.34 1.29 -3.77
CA VAL A 66 -4.52 1.05 -2.33
C VAL A 66 -5.84 0.36 -2.07
N ARG A 67 -5.87 -0.62 -1.17
CA ARG A 67 -7.07 -1.35 -0.76
C ARG A 67 -7.02 -1.77 0.70
N ARG A 68 -8.17 -2.19 1.25
CA ARG A 68 -8.22 -2.91 2.53
C ARG A 68 -7.50 -4.24 2.40
N ALA A 69 -6.68 -4.58 3.39
CA ALA A 69 -6.04 -5.88 3.44
C ALA A 69 -7.09 -6.97 3.69
N HIS A 70 -6.92 -8.12 3.04
CA HIS A 70 -7.70 -9.33 3.34
C HIS A 70 -7.14 -10.00 4.60
N GLU A 71 -7.95 -10.79 5.31
CA GLU A 71 -7.54 -11.47 6.55
C GLU A 71 -6.28 -12.33 6.35
N ASP A 72 -6.17 -13.05 5.22
CA ASP A 72 -4.96 -13.81 4.84
C ASP A 72 -3.70 -12.95 4.67
N GLU A 73 -3.86 -11.69 4.28
CA GLU A 73 -2.75 -10.75 4.10
C GLU A 73 -2.29 -10.16 5.43
N VAL A 74 -3.21 -10.01 6.38
CA VAL A 74 -2.94 -9.51 7.74
C VAL A 74 -2.13 -10.52 8.55
N GLN A 75 -2.43 -11.81 8.42
CA GLN A 75 -1.68 -12.86 9.13
C GLN A 75 -0.20 -12.95 8.72
N ASN A 76 0.14 -12.41 7.56
CA ASN A 76 1.50 -12.38 7.01
C ASN A 76 2.14 -10.98 7.09
N ALA A 77 1.46 -10.00 7.69
CA ALA A 77 1.88 -8.60 7.75
C ALA A 77 2.89 -8.31 8.87
#